data_AF-A0A7V5WMJ1-F1
#
_entry.id   AF-A0A7V5WMJ1-F1
#
_cell.length_a   1.000
_cell.length_b   1.000
_cell.length_c   1.000
_cell.angle_alpha   90.00
_cell.angle_beta   90.00
_cell.angle_gamma   90.00
#
_symmetry.space_group_name_H-M   'P 1'
#
loop_
_entity.id
_entity.type
_entity.pdbx_description
1 polymer ?
#
loop_
_entity_poly.entity_id
_entity_poly.type
_entity_poly.pdbx_seq_one_letter_code
_entity_poly.pdbx_strand_id
1 'polypeptide(L)'
;MKKQFTKIFISISLAIISLAFAQQEITTVAELERLAPLGGEYRLAAGTYELSEPLLLTKGLTLLGAGKDKTIVTGSSPLYVISIESNDNFKLDGISFEYTGSEGSEVVQIKDASFEITNTSVSGGVFAETEDFWYGDGLWLYGNAKGTVSNSSFSNNALNAIALNENA
;
A
#
# COMPACT_ATOMS: atom_id res chain seq x y z
N MET A 1 65.90 20.31 -14.93
CA MET A 1 65.29 19.27 -14.08
C MET A 1 63.85 19.66 -13.75
N LYS A 2 62.85 19.07 -14.43
CA LYS A 2 61.42 19.26 -14.12
C LYS A 2 60.96 18.10 -13.24
N LYS A 3 60.50 18.37 -12.01
CA LYS A 3 59.88 17.37 -11.13
C LYS A 3 58.41 17.21 -11.52
N GLN A 4 58.01 16.01 -11.95
CA GLN A 4 56.60 15.64 -12.09
C GLN A 4 56.02 15.35 -10.70
N PHE A 5 54.87 15.96 -10.40
CA PHE A 5 54.06 15.65 -9.23
C PHE A 5 52.96 14.66 -9.65
N THR A 6 53.06 13.42 -9.18
CA THR A 6 52.01 12.41 -9.32
C THR A 6 50.84 12.77 -8.39
N LYS A 7 49.69 13.13 -8.98
CA LYS A 7 48.43 13.28 -8.24
C LYS A 7 47.82 11.88 -8.03
N ILE A 8 47.73 11.46 -6.77
CA ILE A 8 46.97 10.27 -6.37
C ILE A 8 45.50 10.68 -6.30
N PHE A 9 44.66 10.13 -7.17
CA PHE A 9 43.21 10.20 -7.06
C PHE A 9 42.74 9.06 -6.17
N ILE A 10 42.26 9.38 -4.97
CA ILE A 10 41.54 8.44 -4.12
C ILE A 10 40.07 8.51 -4.56
N SER A 11 39.65 7.57 -5.40
CA SER A 11 38.23 7.36 -5.68
C SER A 11 37.60 6.69 -4.48
N ILE A 12 36.89 7.46 -3.64
CA ILE A 12 36.02 6.90 -2.61
C ILE A 12 34.79 6.37 -3.34
N SER A 13 34.76 5.06 -3.56
CA SER A 13 33.55 4.37 -4.00
C SER A 13 32.60 4.31 -2.81
N LEU A 14 31.53 5.11 -2.85
CA LEU A 14 30.48 5.09 -1.85
C LEU A 14 29.64 3.84 -2.10
N ALA A 15 30.03 2.72 -1.48
CA ALA A 15 29.15 1.57 -1.36
C ALA A 15 27.97 2.02 -0.49
N ILE A 16 26.79 2.17 -1.10
CA ILE A 16 25.53 2.26 -0.36
C ILE A 16 25.31 0.87 0.24
N ILE A 17 25.86 0.67 1.44
CA ILE A 17 25.50 -0.48 2.28
C ILE A 17 24.04 -0.23 2.63
N SER A 18 23.12 -0.98 2.01
CA SER A 18 21.76 -1.05 2.54
C SER A 18 21.89 -1.70 3.92
N LEU A 19 21.79 -0.87 4.96
CA LEU A 19 21.44 -1.36 6.27
C LEU A 19 20.00 -1.85 6.12
N ALA A 20 19.85 -3.13 5.82
CA ALA A 20 18.63 -3.84 6.13
C ALA A 20 18.50 -3.78 7.66
N PHE A 21 17.87 -2.71 8.16
CA PHE A 21 17.24 -2.78 9.47
C PHE A 21 16.36 -4.03 9.43
N ALA A 22 16.42 -4.84 10.50
CA ALA A 22 15.50 -5.94 10.66
C ALA A 22 14.10 -5.33 10.74
N GLN A 23 13.46 -5.19 9.57
CA GLN A 23 12.13 -4.65 9.44
C GLN A 23 11.23 -5.61 10.21
N GLN A 24 10.47 -5.07 11.17
CA GLN A 24 9.65 -5.90 12.03
C GLN A 24 8.69 -6.73 11.17
N GLU A 25 8.76 -8.04 11.33
CA GLU A 25 7.92 -8.98 10.59
C GLU A 25 6.57 -9.15 11.32
N ILE A 26 5.49 -9.05 10.56
CA ILE A 26 4.11 -9.24 10.98
C ILE A 26 3.67 -10.60 10.44
N THR A 27 3.23 -11.49 11.33
CA THR A 27 2.87 -12.87 10.97
C THR A 27 1.40 -13.19 11.21
N THR A 28 0.69 -12.30 11.89
CA THR A 28 -0.73 -12.47 12.23
C THR A 28 -1.55 -11.24 11.89
N VAL A 29 -2.85 -11.42 11.68
CA VAL A 29 -3.75 -10.29 11.44
C VAL A 29 -3.90 -9.37 12.65
N ALA A 30 -3.90 -9.92 13.87
CA ALA A 30 -3.94 -9.12 15.09
C ALA A 30 -2.71 -8.19 15.23
N GLU A 31 -1.54 -8.61 14.76
CA GLU A 31 -0.37 -7.74 14.68
C GLU A 31 -0.53 -6.67 13.60
N LEU A 32 -1.04 -7.03 12.43
CA LEU A 32 -1.30 -6.08 11.34
C LEU A 32 -2.25 -4.96 11.78
N GLU A 33 -3.40 -5.33 12.35
CA GLU A 33 -4.43 -4.41 12.85
C GLU A 33 -3.89 -3.51 13.98
N ARG A 34 -3.02 -4.04 14.84
CA ARG A 34 -2.44 -3.28 15.95
C ARG A 34 -1.32 -2.34 15.52
N LEU A 35 -0.48 -2.74 14.57
CA LEU A 35 0.77 -2.06 14.23
C LEU A 35 0.64 -1.12 13.03
N ALA A 36 -0.08 -1.51 11.99
CA ALA A 36 -0.20 -0.69 10.78
C ALA A 36 -0.75 0.72 11.06
N PRO A 37 -1.79 0.91 11.93
CA PRO A 37 -2.28 2.25 12.26
C PRO A 37 -1.26 3.12 13.02
N LEU A 38 -0.21 2.53 13.60
CA LEU A 38 0.85 3.27 14.28
C LEU A 38 1.87 3.86 13.30
N GLY A 39 1.82 3.47 12.02
CA GLY A 39 2.81 3.81 11.02
C GLY A 39 4.14 3.07 11.21
N GLY A 40 5.09 3.32 10.32
CA GLY A 40 6.43 2.72 10.36
C GLY A 40 6.72 1.82 9.15
N GLU A 41 7.66 0.89 9.31
CA GLU A 41 8.10 0.00 8.24
C GLU A 41 8.01 -1.46 8.71
N TYR A 42 7.19 -2.26 8.01
CA TYR A 42 6.96 -3.66 8.37
C TYR A 42 7.03 -4.58 7.17
N ARG A 43 7.38 -5.84 7.43
CA ARG A 43 7.23 -6.95 6.47
C ARG A 43 6.04 -7.79 6.84
N LEU A 44 5.20 -8.14 5.89
CA LEU A 44 4.20 -9.16 6.09
C LEU A 44 4.78 -10.47 5.58
N ALA A 45 4.76 -11.49 6.44
CA ALA A 45 5.08 -12.84 6.02
C ALA A 45 4.09 -13.34 4.95
N ALA A 46 4.43 -14.46 4.31
CA ALA A 46 3.47 -15.14 3.45
C ALA A 46 2.30 -15.66 4.29
N GLY A 47 1.08 -15.44 3.83
CA GLY A 47 -0.15 -15.79 4.53
C GLY A 47 -1.34 -14.95 4.09
N THR A 48 -2.51 -15.36 4.57
CA THR A 48 -3.76 -14.61 4.45
C THR A 48 -4.08 -13.94 5.78
N TYR A 49 -4.34 -12.64 5.74
CA TYR A 49 -4.65 -11.77 6.87
C TYR A 49 -6.10 -11.32 6.73
N GLU A 50 -7.01 -12.04 7.38
CA GLU A 50 -8.45 -11.74 7.37
C GLU A 50 -8.77 -10.66 8.40
N LEU A 51 -8.95 -9.42 7.93
CA LEU A 51 -9.24 -8.28 8.79
C LEU A 51 -10.60 -8.45 9.48
N SER A 52 -10.63 -8.20 10.78
CA SER A 52 -11.86 -8.19 11.57
C SER A 52 -12.70 -6.94 11.32
N GLU A 53 -12.06 -5.84 10.96
CA GLU A 53 -12.67 -4.55 10.65
C GLU A 53 -11.86 -3.83 9.55
N PRO A 54 -12.45 -2.83 8.86
CA PRO A 54 -11.71 -2.02 7.89
C PRO A 54 -10.47 -1.36 8.49
N LEU A 55 -9.34 -1.43 7.80
CA LEU A 55 -8.07 -0.91 8.31
C LEU A 55 -7.90 0.58 7.93
N LEU A 56 -8.05 1.47 8.91
CA LEU A 56 -7.81 2.90 8.76
C LEU A 56 -6.35 3.26 9.08
N LEU A 57 -5.66 3.87 8.12
CA LEU A 57 -4.25 4.25 8.20
C LEU A 57 -4.10 5.76 8.10
N THR A 58 -3.66 6.38 9.20
CA THR A 58 -3.51 7.85 9.31
C THR A 58 -2.07 8.32 9.45
N LYS A 59 -1.12 7.38 9.55
CA LYS A 59 0.32 7.64 9.71
C LYS A 59 1.11 6.93 8.63
N GLY A 60 2.15 7.58 8.13
CA GLY A 60 3.00 7.05 7.07
C GLY A 60 3.48 5.61 7.35
N LEU A 61 3.38 4.76 6.33
CA LEU A 61 3.54 3.32 6.46
C LEU A 61 4.19 2.70 5.22
N THR A 62 5.19 1.85 5.43
CA THR A 62 5.71 0.93 4.41
C THR A 62 5.37 -0.50 4.80
N LEU A 63 4.56 -1.17 3.97
CA LEU A 63 4.25 -2.60 4.09
C LEU A 63 4.84 -3.35 2.90
N LEU A 64 5.72 -4.31 3.18
CA LEU A 64 6.32 -5.19 2.18
C LEU A 64 5.87 -6.63 2.40
N GLY A 65 5.09 -7.18 1.46
CA GLY A 65 4.71 -8.59 1.46
C GLY A 65 5.76 -9.49 0.82
N ALA A 66 5.53 -10.81 0.91
CA ALA A 66 6.37 -11.83 0.29
C ALA A 66 6.13 -11.97 -1.24
N GLY A 67 5.23 -11.16 -1.80
CA GLY A 67 4.76 -11.18 -3.19
C GLY A 67 3.23 -11.29 -3.24
N LYS A 68 2.59 -10.66 -4.24
CA LYS A 68 1.11 -10.59 -4.36
C LYS A 68 0.41 -11.95 -4.32
N ASP A 69 1.05 -13.02 -4.80
CA ASP A 69 0.45 -14.36 -4.80
C ASP A 69 0.74 -15.14 -3.49
N LYS A 70 1.37 -14.51 -2.49
CA LYS A 70 1.82 -15.12 -1.23
C LYS A 70 1.35 -14.37 0.01
N THR A 71 1.16 -13.06 -0.07
CA THR A 71 0.66 -12.23 1.03
C THR A 71 -0.64 -11.59 0.61
N ILE A 72 -1.73 -11.97 1.27
CA ILE A 72 -3.10 -11.57 0.93
C ILE A 72 -3.74 -10.95 2.18
N VAL A 73 -4.26 -9.73 2.06
CA VAL A 73 -5.06 -9.07 3.09
C VAL A 73 -6.49 -9.06 2.60
N THR A 74 -7.39 -9.68 3.37
CA THR A 74 -8.81 -9.76 3.02
C THR A 74 -9.66 -8.99 4.01
N GLY A 75 -10.79 -8.48 3.55
CA GLY A 75 -11.81 -7.88 4.41
C GLY A 75 -13.20 -8.25 3.93
N SER A 76 -14.17 -8.31 4.85
CA SER A 76 -15.58 -8.57 4.52
C SER A 76 -16.54 -7.51 5.09
N SER A 77 -16.04 -6.61 5.94
CA SER A 77 -16.80 -5.48 6.43
C SER A 77 -17.01 -4.43 5.34
N PRO A 78 -18.17 -3.75 5.28
CA PRO A 78 -18.47 -2.77 4.24
C PRO A 78 -17.50 -1.58 4.22
N LEU A 79 -17.70 -0.67 3.25
CA LEU A 79 -16.94 0.57 3.02
C LEU A 79 -15.61 0.36 2.31
N TYR A 80 -14.65 -0.32 2.95
CA TYR A 80 -13.31 -0.57 2.39
C TYR A 80 -12.59 -1.71 3.11
N VAL A 81 -11.60 -2.34 2.44
CA VAL A 81 -10.62 -3.19 3.13
C VAL A 81 -9.58 -2.32 3.82
N ILE A 82 -9.03 -1.32 3.11
CA ILE A 82 -8.07 -0.35 3.65
C ILE A 82 -8.45 1.08 3.23
N SER A 83 -8.42 2.00 4.20
CA SER A 83 -8.48 3.44 3.97
C SER A 83 -7.18 4.11 4.41
N ILE A 84 -6.56 4.87 3.51
CA ILE A 84 -5.42 5.74 3.81
C ILE A 84 -5.91 7.17 3.84
N GLU A 85 -5.83 7.82 5.01
CA GLU A 85 -6.28 9.20 5.22
C GLU A 85 -5.20 9.98 5.96
N SER A 86 -4.27 10.56 5.20
CA SER A 86 -3.09 11.20 5.75
C SER A 86 -2.42 12.11 4.72
N ASN A 87 -1.58 13.03 5.18
CA ASN A 87 -0.67 13.79 4.32
C ASN A 87 0.74 13.15 4.24
N ASP A 88 0.92 11.96 4.84
CA ASP A 88 2.19 11.24 4.89
C ASP A 88 2.42 10.39 3.63
N ASN A 89 3.57 9.70 3.60
CA ASN A 89 3.97 8.78 2.54
C ASN A 89 3.61 7.33 2.88
N PHE A 90 3.12 6.60 1.88
CA PHE A 90 2.75 5.20 1.97
C PHE A 90 3.44 4.38 0.89
N LYS A 91 3.88 3.18 1.25
CA LYS A 91 4.39 2.19 0.31
C LYS A 91 3.75 0.84 0.55
N LEU A 92 3.12 0.28 -0.48
CA LEU A 92 2.52 -1.05 -0.48
C LEU A 92 3.19 -1.86 -1.60
N ASP A 93 3.93 -2.91 -1.25
CA ASP A 93 4.67 -3.71 -2.22
C ASP A 93 4.48 -5.22 -1.98
N GLY A 94 4.08 -5.95 -3.01
CA GLY A 94 4.02 -7.41 -2.95
C GLY A 94 2.90 -7.96 -2.06
N ILE A 95 1.75 -7.28 -2.02
CA ILE A 95 0.58 -7.64 -1.21
C ILE A 95 -0.65 -7.68 -2.13
N SER A 96 -1.58 -8.61 -1.92
CA SER A 96 -2.91 -8.55 -2.53
C SER A 96 -3.94 -8.05 -1.53
N PHE A 97 -4.85 -7.19 -1.97
CA PHE A 97 -6.00 -6.72 -1.20
C PHE A 97 -7.28 -7.25 -1.84
N GLU A 98 -8.09 -7.94 -1.04
CA GLU A 98 -9.30 -8.60 -1.54
C GLU A 98 -10.50 -8.29 -0.64
N TYR A 99 -11.52 -7.68 -1.22
CA TYR A 99 -12.82 -7.61 -0.57
C TYR A 99 -13.59 -8.91 -0.84
N THR A 100 -14.13 -9.50 0.22
CA THR A 100 -14.83 -10.81 0.20
C THR A 100 -16.26 -10.72 0.72
N GLY A 101 -16.70 -9.51 1.12
CA GLY A 101 -18.07 -9.25 1.54
C GLY A 101 -19.01 -9.08 0.35
N SER A 102 -20.29 -8.87 0.66
CA SER A 102 -21.36 -8.69 -0.34
C SER A 102 -22.01 -7.31 -0.33
N GLU A 103 -21.68 -6.48 0.66
CA GLU A 103 -22.17 -5.10 0.76
C GLU A 103 -21.26 -4.15 0.00
N GLY A 104 -21.77 -2.95 -0.31
CA GLY A 104 -21.01 -1.91 -1.01
C GLY A 104 -19.66 -1.61 -0.35
N SER A 105 -18.59 -1.72 -1.13
CA SER A 105 -17.24 -1.51 -0.62
C SER A 105 -16.27 -1.19 -1.73
N GLU A 106 -15.39 -0.24 -1.45
CA GLU A 106 -14.09 -0.16 -2.11
C GLU A 106 -13.19 -1.28 -1.63
N VAL A 107 -12.09 -1.53 -2.35
CA VAL A 107 -11.03 -2.38 -1.80
C VAL A 107 -10.01 -1.52 -1.10
N VAL A 108 -9.44 -0.54 -1.81
CA VAL A 108 -8.47 0.42 -1.28
C VAL A 108 -8.95 1.83 -1.59
N GLN A 109 -8.98 2.71 -0.59
CA GLN A 109 -9.17 4.14 -0.81
C GLN A 109 -8.00 4.95 -0.26
N ILE A 110 -7.64 6.02 -0.96
CA ILE A 110 -6.54 6.92 -0.56
C ILE A 110 -7.00 8.36 -0.69
N LYS A 111 -6.96 9.07 0.44
CA LYS A 111 -7.24 10.48 0.57
C LYS A 111 -5.99 11.24 0.99
N ASP A 112 -5.67 12.31 0.25
CA ASP A 112 -4.62 13.28 0.56
C ASP A 112 -3.17 12.77 0.63
N ALA A 113 -2.93 11.46 0.57
CA ALA A 113 -1.63 10.86 0.81
C ALA A 113 -0.74 10.77 -0.43
N SER A 114 0.58 10.72 -0.20
CA SER A 114 1.54 10.32 -1.22
C SER A 114 1.75 8.81 -1.20
N PHE A 115 1.70 8.12 -2.34
CA PHE A 115 1.74 6.65 -2.36
C PHE A 115 2.66 6.05 -3.44
N GLU A 116 3.21 4.88 -3.13
CA GLU A 116 3.84 3.95 -4.07
C GLU A 116 3.19 2.57 -3.90
N ILE A 117 2.46 2.12 -4.94
CA ILE A 117 1.87 0.78 -4.98
C ILE A 117 2.57 -0.03 -6.06
N THR A 118 3.22 -1.11 -5.65
CA THR A 118 4.02 -1.94 -6.56
C THR A 118 3.74 -3.42 -6.35
N ASN A 119 3.81 -4.23 -7.42
CA ASN A 119 3.65 -5.69 -7.35
C ASN A 119 2.40 -6.14 -6.56
N THR A 120 1.28 -5.45 -6.71
CA THR A 120 0.08 -5.61 -5.88
C THR A 120 -1.10 -6.13 -6.72
N SER A 121 -2.02 -6.86 -6.11
CA SER A 121 -3.33 -7.15 -6.72
C SER A 121 -4.44 -6.53 -5.89
N VAL A 122 -5.47 -5.98 -6.54
CA VAL A 122 -6.63 -5.39 -5.86
C VAL A 122 -7.90 -5.89 -6.52
N SER A 123 -8.79 -6.49 -5.72
CA SER A 123 -9.99 -7.13 -6.27
C SER A 123 -11.16 -7.22 -5.30
N GLY A 124 -12.34 -7.41 -5.86
CA GLY A 124 -13.55 -7.74 -5.13
C GLY A 124 -14.46 -6.57 -4.81
N GLY A 125 -14.13 -5.33 -5.21
CA GLY A 125 -14.98 -4.17 -4.94
C GLY A 125 -16.44 -4.41 -5.36
N VAL A 126 -17.39 -4.13 -4.47
CA VAL A 126 -18.82 -4.37 -4.69
C VAL A 126 -19.55 -3.07 -4.83
N PHE A 127 -20.38 -2.99 -5.88
CA PHE A 127 -21.15 -1.80 -6.17
C PHE A 127 -22.26 -1.60 -5.15
N ALA A 128 -22.34 -0.40 -4.62
CA ALA A 128 -23.55 0.14 -4.02
C ALA A 128 -23.63 1.64 -4.29
N GLU A 129 -24.84 2.14 -4.45
CA GLU A 129 -25.13 3.55 -4.57
C GLU A 129 -25.72 4.05 -3.24
N THR A 130 -25.16 5.13 -2.73
CA THR A 130 -25.70 5.89 -1.60
C THR A 130 -26.06 7.29 -2.07
N GLU A 131 -26.69 8.11 -1.21
CA GLU A 131 -27.08 9.47 -1.59
C GLU A 131 -25.89 10.34 -2.03
N ASP A 132 -24.69 10.09 -1.46
CA ASP A 132 -23.51 10.93 -1.64
C ASP A 132 -22.34 10.23 -2.38
N PHE A 133 -22.36 8.89 -2.47
CA PHE A 133 -21.21 8.10 -2.95
C PHE A 133 -21.60 6.84 -3.72
N TRP A 134 -20.74 6.45 -4.66
CA TRP A 134 -20.76 5.14 -5.31
C TRP A 134 -19.57 4.33 -4.82
N TYR A 135 -19.83 3.08 -4.45
CA TYR A 135 -18.80 2.09 -4.11
C TYR A 135 -18.48 1.16 -5.28
N GLY A 136 -17.37 0.45 -5.16
CA GLY A 136 -17.08 -0.74 -5.98
C GLY A 136 -15.81 -0.62 -6.80
N ASP A 137 -15.02 0.40 -6.55
CA ASP A 137 -13.69 0.60 -7.10
C ASP A 137 -12.66 -0.32 -6.45
N GLY A 138 -11.68 -0.73 -7.24
CA GLY A 138 -10.48 -1.38 -6.70
C GLY A 138 -9.65 -0.38 -5.90
N LEU A 139 -9.28 0.72 -6.55
CA LEU A 139 -8.55 1.82 -5.94
C LEU A 139 -9.25 3.15 -6.19
N TRP A 140 -9.72 3.79 -5.14
CA TRP A 140 -10.31 5.12 -5.20
C TRP A 140 -9.33 6.17 -4.65
N LEU A 141 -8.97 7.15 -5.49
CA LEU A 141 -8.06 8.24 -5.17
C LEU A 141 -8.82 9.57 -5.14
N TYR A 142 -8.70 10.32 -4.05
CA TYR A 142 -9.37 11.61 -3.91
C TYR A 142 -8.63 12.60 -3.00
N GLY A 143 -9.11 13.85 -2.99
CA GLY A 143 -8.41 14.96 -2.33
C GLY A 143 -7.07 15.26 -3.02
N ASN A 144 -6.00 15.32 -2.23
CA ASN A 144 -4.64 15.59 -2.71
C ASN A 144 -3.80 14.32 -2.97
N ALA A 145 -4.45 13.16 -3.09
CA ALA A 145 -3.77 11.88 -3.31
C ALA A 145 -2.89 11.93 -4.57
N LYS A 146 -1.63 11.51 -4.45
CA LYS A 146 -0.66 11.53 -5.56
C LYS A 146 0.35 10.41 -5.43
N GLY A 147 0.70 9.76 -6.54
CA GLY A 147 1.60 8.61 -6.44
C GLY A 147 1.77 7.84 -7.72
N THR A 148 2.35 6.65 -7.56
CA THR A 148 2.56 5.70 -8.65
C THR A 148 1.93 4.35 -8.33
N VAL A 149 1.43 3.71 -9.38
CA VAL A 149 1.02 2.32 -9.37
C VAL A 149 1.81 1.61 -10.46
N SER A 150 2.52 0.54 -10.13
CA SER A 150 3.34 -0.19 -11.10
C SER A 150 3.30 -1.71 -10.86
N ASN A 151 3.45 -2.50 -11.92
CA ASN A 151 3.45 -3.97 -11.86
C ASN A 151 2.27 -4.57 -11.07
N SER A 152 1.10 -3.93 -11.15
CA SER A 152 -0.06 -4.27 -10.31
C SER A 152 -1.29 -4.59 -11.16
N SER A 153 -2.21 -5.38 -10.61
CA SER A 153 -3.46 -5.80 -11.26
C SER A 153 -4.68 -5.34 -10.47
N PHE A 154 -5.69 -4.85 -11.19
CA PHE A 154 -6.97 -4.44 -10.63
C PHE A 154 -8.05 -5.19 -11.41
N SER A 155 -8.77 -6.10 -10.74
CA SER A 155 -9.68 -7.03 -11.41
C SER A 155 -10.88 -7.35 -10.54
N ASN A 156 -12.01 -7.68 -11.17
CA ASN A 156 -13.24 -8.07 -10.46
C ASN A 156 -13.72 -7.00 -9.47
N ASN A 157 -13.59 -5.72 -9.84
CA ASN A 157 -14.16 -4.60 -9.11
C ASN A 157 -15.40 -4.14 -9.88
N ALA A 158 -16.50 -3.90 -9.17
CA ALA A 158 -17.82 -3.72 -9.77
C ALA A 158 -18.02 -2.36 -10.44
N LEU A 159 -17.27 -1.32 -10.03
CA LEU A 159 -17.37 0.02 -10.59
C LEU A 159 -16.16 0.36 -11.48
N ASN A 160 -15.04 0.81 -10.91
CA ASN A 160 -13.80 1.06 -11.65
C ASN A 160 -12.64 0.18 -11.16
N ALA A 161 -11.67 -0.05 -12.04
CA ALA A 161 -10.38 -0.61 -11.62
C ALA A 161 -9.63 0.38 -10.71
N ILE A 162 -9.46 1.62 -11.21
CA ILE A 162 -8.88 2.75 -10.49
C ILE A 162 -9.74 3.98 -10.82
N ALA A 163 -10.20 4.71 -9.81
CA ALA A 163 -10.92 5.97 -9.94
C ALA A 163 -10.11 7.13 -9.36
N LEU A 164 -10.14 8.27 -10.04
CA LEU A 164 -9.51 9.51 -9.61
C LEU A 164 -10.57 10.60 -9.57
N ASN A 165 -10.89 11.10 -8.39
CA ASN A 165 -11.86 12.17 -8.20
C ASN A 165 -11.16 13.41 -7.64
N GLU A 166 -11.24 14.51 -8.37
CA GLU A 166 -10.85 15.82 -7.86
C GLU A 166 -11.94 16.31 -6.90
N ASN A 167 -11.58 16.52 -5.63
CA ASN A 167 -12.47 17.01 -4.57
C ASN A 167 -13.70 16.11 -4.33
N ALA A 168 -13.56 15.12 -3.44
CA ALA A 168 -14.70 14.54 -2.72
C ALA A 168 -15.02 15.37 -1.48
#